data_AF-A0AAU6ANR9-F1
#
_entry.id   AF-A0AAU6ANR9-F1
#
_cell.length_a   1.000
_cell.length_b   1.000
_cell.length_c   1.000
_cell.angle_alpha   90.00
_cell.angle_beta   90.00
_cell.angle_gamma   90.00
#
_symmetry.space_group_name_H-M   'P 1'
#
loop_
_entity.id
_entity.type
_entity.pdbx_description
1 polymer ?
#
loop_
_entity_poly.entity_id
_entity_poly.type
_entity_poly.pdbx_seq_one_letter_code
_entity_poly.pdbx_strand_id
1 'polypeptide(L)'
;MEGRKSSARDGRAPAAGDSYGSLMLQAAGVLRLRYVKCSRDKALSPDAAAELAAVFEGIAQGSPEFDHIDPKEAIALAHRLLDDDNPQLSHLWPKA
;
A
#
# COMPACT_ATOMS: atom_id res chain seq x y z
N MET A 1 -9.29 -34.09 26.28
CA MET A 1 -8.53 -32.95 25.71
C MET A 1 -7.98 -33.40 24.38
N GLU A 2 -8.64 -33.07 23.28
CA GLU A 2 -8.21 -33.48 21.95
C GLU A 2 -8.11 -32.27 21.02
N GLY A 3 -6.88 -32.00 20.59
CA GLY A 3 -6.57 -31.91 19.15
C GLY A 3 -7.03 -30.65 18.41
N ARG A 4 -6.49 -29.48 18.79
CA ARG A 4 -6.34 -28.36 17.85
C ARG A 4 -5.48 -28.80 16.67
N LYS A 5 -6.04 -28.88 15.47
CA LYS A 5 -5.31 -28.83 14.20
C LYS A 5 -5.98 -27.83 13.28
N SER A 6 -5.56 -26.58 13.41
CA SER A 6 -5.74 -25.56 12.39
C SER A 6 -4.94 -26.00 11.16
N SER A 7 -5.63 -26.52 10.16
CA SER A 7 -5.03 -26.88 8.88
C SER A 7 -4.42 -25.65 8.23
N ALA A 8 -3.19 -25.81 7.79
CA ALA A 8 -2.34 -24.81 7.19
C ALA A 8 -3.00 -24.18 5.96
N ARG A 9 -2.86 -22.85 5.84
CA ARG A 9 -2.97 -22.13 4.57
C ARG A 9 -1.74 -22.51 3.74
N ASP A 10 -1.79 -23.69 3.12
CA ASP A 10 -0.79 -24.16 2.17
C ASP A 10 -1.29 -23.84 0.76
N GLY A 11 -0.54 -23.01 0.03
CA GLY A 11 -0.92 -22.57 -1.31
C GLY A 11 -0.37 -21.23 -1.80
N ARG A 12 0.55 -20.57 -1.10
CA ARG A 12 1.27 -19.41 -1.67
C ARG A 12 2.68 -19.84 -2.08
N ALA A 13 2.88 -20.05 -3.37
CA ALA A 13 4.19 -20.22 -3.99
C ALA A 13 5.10 -19.01 -3.64
N PRO A 14 6.31 -19.22 -3.10
CA PRO A 14 7.24 -18.13 -2.82
C PRO A 14 8.18 -17.95 -4.02
N ALA A 15 7.94 -16.93 -4.88
CA ALA A 15 8.95 -16.45 -5.85
C ALA A 15 8.57 -15.20 -6.67
N ALA A 16 7.30 -14.80 -6.73
CA ALA A 16 6.87 -13.56 -7.43
C ALA A 16 5.91 -12.69 -6.61
N GLY A 17 5.57 -13.13 -5.38
CA GLY A 17 4.63 -12.44 -4.50
C GLY A 17 5.24 -11.34 -3.63
N ASP A 18 6.56 -11.18 -3.63
CA ASP A 18 7.27 -10.24 -2.73
C ASP A 18 7.56 -8.87 -3.39
N SER A 19 7.58 -8.82 -4.73
CA SER A 19 7.82 -7.57 -5.48
C SER A 19 6.65 -6.60 -5.36
N TYR A 20 5.42 -7.10 -5.37
CA TYR A 20 4.23 -6.27 -5.17
C TYR A 20 4.18 -5.70 -3.74
N GLY A 21 4.35 -6.56 -2.73
CA GLY A 21 4.39 -6.11 -1.33
C GLY A 21 5.53 -5.11 -1.08
N SER A 22 6.73 -5.39 -1.60
CA SER A 22 7.87 -4.47 -1.52
C SER A 22 7.58 -3.12 -2.19
N LEU A 23 6.93 -3.11 -3.36
CA LEU A 23 6.54 -1.87 -4.04
C LEU A 23 5.56 -1.05 -3.19
N MET A 24 4.55 -1.69 -2.60
CA MET A 24 3.59 -1.00 -1.73
C MET A 24 4.29 -0.41 -0.49
N LEU A 25 5.21 -1.16 0.14
CA LEU A 25 5.99 -0.65 1.28
C LEU A 25 6.87 0.55 0.90
N GLN A 26 7.48 0.54 -0.29
CA GLN A 26 8.26 1.66 -0.79
C GLN A 26 7.38 2.91 -1.00
N ALA A 27 6.20 2.74 -1.62
CA ALA A 27 5.25 3.83 -1.80
C ALA A 27 4.73 4.40 -0.46
N ALA A 28 4.42 3.52 0.52
CA ALA A 28 4.06 3.94 1.87
C ALA A 28 5.19 4.74 2.55
N GLY A 29 6.44 4.32 2.36
CA GLY A 29 7.63 5.03 2.84
C GLY A 29 7.72 6.45 2.26
N VAL A 30 7.50 6.60 0.95
CA VAL A 30 7.46 7.91 0.29
C VAL A 30 6.36 8.79 0.88
N LEU A 31 5.15 8.26 1.05
CA LEU A 31 4.04 9.01 1.63
C LEU A 31 4.37 9.54 3.04
N ARG A 32 4.88 8.66 3.91
CA ARG A 32 5.27 9.02 5.27
C ARG A 32 6.40 10.03 5.31
N LEU A 33 7.39 9.92 4.43
CA LEU A 33 8.51 10.85 4.42
C LEU A 33 8.08 12.21 3.87
N ARG A 34 7.48 12.24 2.68
CA ARG A 34 7.22 13.47 1.92
C ARG A 34 6.08 14.30 2.51
N TYR A 35 4.97 13.67 2.84
CA TYR A 35 3.72 14.35 3.20
C TYR A 35 3.47 14.39 4.71
N VAL A 36 3.85 13.33 5.44
CA VAL A 36 3.64 13.26 6.90
C VAL A 36 4.77 13.91 7.67
N LYS A 37 6.02 13.42 7.53
CA LYS A 37 7.15 13.87 8.35
C LYS A 37 7.74 15.20 7.89
N CYS A 38 8.01 15.33 6.60
CA CYS A 38 8.66 16.54 6.08
C CYS A 38 7.66 17.61 5.67
N SER A 39 6.37 17.26 5.46
CA SER A 39 5.30 18.17 5.03
C SER A 39 5.72 19.10 3.89
N ARG A 40 6.54 18.57 2.96
CA ARG A 40 7.16 19.34 1.87
C ARG A 40 6.17 19.65 0.76
N ASP A 41 5.16 18.80 0.62
CA ASP A 41 4.14 18.89 -0.40
C ASP A 41 2.77 19.00 0.27
N LYS A 42 2.01 20.03 -0.14
CA LYS A 42 0.67 20.34 0.38
C LYS A 42 -0.45 19.78 -0.51
N ALA A 43 -0.11 19.06 -1.59
CA ALA A 43 -1.07 18.41 -2.46
C ALA A 43 -1.88 17.31 -1.73
N LEU A 44 -1.37 16.83 -0.58
CA LEU A 44 -2.06 15.88 0.29
C LEU A 44 -1.90 16.32 1.74
N SER A 45 -2.97 16.27 2.53
CA SER A 45 -2.88 16.54 3.97
C SER A 45 -2.05 15.44 4.66
N PRO A 46 -1.36 15.75 5.77
CA PRO A 46 -0.61 14.74 6.52
C PRO A 46 -1.47 13.54 6.95
N ASP A 47 -2.73 13.79 7.33
CA ASP A 47 -3.65 12.73 7.76
C ASP A 47 -4.05 11.83 6.59
N ALA A 48 -4.45 12.42 5.45
CA ALA A 48 -4.78 11.65 4.25
C ALA A 48 -3.58 10.86 3.71
N ALA A 49 -2.37 11.42 3.82
CA ALA A 49 -1.14 10.72 3.48
C ALA A 49 -0.84 9.56 4.42
N ALA A 50 -1.12 9.71 5.72
CA ALA A 50 -0.96 8.65 6.70
C ALA A 50 -1.95 7.51 6.47
N GLU A 51 -3.20 7.82 6.14
CA GLU A 51 -4.23 6.83 5.79
C GLU A 51 -3.84 6.06 4.52
N LEU A 52 -3.43 6.77 3.46
CA LEU A 52 -3.01 6.13 2.21
C LEU A 52 -1.75 5.27 2.39
N ALA A 53 -0.82 5.69 3.25
CA ALA A 53 0.35 4.87 3.59
C ALA A 53 -0.06 3.58 4.32
N ALA A 54 -1.04 3.66 5.23
CA ALA A 54 -1.57 2.50 5.94
C ALA A 54 -2.26 1.51 4.99
N VAL A 55 -2.98 2.01 3.97
CA VAL A 55 -3.55 1.17 2.90
C VAL A 55 -2.46 0.37 2.20
N PHE A 56 -1.38 1.01 1.75
CA PHE A 56 -0.28 0.32 1.09
C PHE A 56 0.43 -0.71 1.99
N GLU A 57 0.64 -0.39 3.26
CA GLU A 57 1.20 -1.32 4.24
C GLU A 57 0.30 -2.54 4.47
N GLY A 58 -1.01 -2.32 4.53
CA GLY A 58 -1.99 -3.39 4.67
C GLY A 58 -2.10 -4.28 3.43
N ILE A 59 -2.04 -3.70 2.23
CA ILE A 59 -1.93 -4.46 0.97
C ILE A 59 -0.67 -5.33 0.99
N ALA A 60 0.47 -4.76 1.41
CA ALA A 60 1.73 -5.51 1.48
C ALA A 60 1.66 -6.69 2.48
N GLN A 61 0.91 -6.54 3.57
CA GLN A 61 0.67 -7.58 4.57
C GLN A 61 -0.37 -8.61 4.11
N GLY A 62 -1.08 -8.36 3.01
CA GLY A 62 -2.18 -9.21 2.54
C GLY A 62 -3.41 -9.13 3.46
N SER A 63 -3.67 -7.95 4.04
CA SER A 63 -4.84 -7.72 4.89
C SER A 63 -6.13 -7.78 4.05
N PRO A 64 -7.10 -8.65 4.39
CA PRO A 64 -8.31 -8.86 3.59
C PRO A 64 -9.19 -7.61 3.41
N GLU A 65 -9.08 -6.65 4.32
CA GLU A 65 -9.79 -5.37 4.24
C GLU A 65 -9.45 -4.56 2.97
N PHE A 66 -8.31 -4.85 2.32
CA PHE A 66 -7.88 -4.19 1.08
C PHE A 66 -8.04 -5.04 -0.17
N ASP A 67 -8.65 -6.24 -0.08
CA ASP A 67 -8.87 -7.12 -1.25
C ASP A 67 -9.81 -6.50 -2.31
N HIS A 68 -10.56 -5.47 -1.93
CA HIS A 68 -11.42 -4.70 -2.83
C HIS A 68 -10.65 -3.70 -3.71
N ILE A 69 -9.37 -3.44 -3.42
CA ILE A 69 -8.53 -2.51 -4.17
C ILE A 69 -7.99 -3.22 -5.42
N ASP A 70 -8.17 -2.61 -6.59
CA ASP A 70 -7.57 -3.12 -7.83
C ASP A 70 -6.03 -3.07 -7.73
N PRO A 71 -5.34 -4.22 -7.81
CA PRO A 71 -3.89 -4.26 -7.75
C PRO A 71 -3.21 -3.42 -8.83
N LYS A 72 -3.81 -3.29 -10.03
CA LYS A 72 -3.24 -2.47 -11.11
C LYS A 72 -3.25 -0.99 -10.75
N GLU A 73 -4.32 -0.52 -10.15
CA GLU A 73 -4.44 0.88 -9.72
C GLU A 73 -3.46 1.17 -8.57
N ALA A 74 -3.31 0.23 -7.62
CA ALA A 74 -2.34 0.33 -6.54
C ALA A 74 -0.89 0.38 -7.06
N ILE A 75 -0.54 -0.51 -8.01
CA ILE A 75 0.77 -0.51 -8.69
C ILE A 75 1.00 0.82 -9.41
N ALA A 76 0.00 1.29 -10.18
CA ALA A 76 0.12 2.53 -10.94
C ALA A 76 0.34 3.75 -10.02
N LEU A 77 -0.39 3.83 -8.91
CA LEU A 77 -0.19 4.90 -7.93
C LEU A 77 1.19 4.79 -7.25
N ALA A 78 1.63 3.59 -6.89
CA ALA A 78 2.93 3.39 -6.28
C ALA A 78 4.08 3.86 -7.18
N HIS A 79 4.02 3.57 -8.49
CA HIS A 79 4.98 4.10 -9.45
C HIS A 79 4.93 5.63 -9.55
N ARG A 80 3.74 6.22 -9.68
CA ARG A 80 3.60 7.69 -9.70
C ARG A 80 4.16 8.37 -8.46
N LEU A 81 4.00 7.76 -7.29
CA LEU A 81 4.58 8.25 -6.03
C LEU A 81 6.10 8.21 -6.02
N LEU A 82 6.68 7.09 -6.47
CA LEU A 82 8.13 6.90 -6.50
C LEU A 82 8.80 7.81 -7.54
N ASP A 83 8.15 7.98 -8.69
CA ASP A 83 8.65 8.77 -9.82
C ASP A 83 8.33 10.27 -9.70
N ASP A 84 7.58 10.67 -8.67
CA ASP A 84 7.04 12.03 -8.50
C ASP A 84 6.20 12.50 -9.71
N ASP A 85 5.52 11.55 -10.37
CA ASP A 85 4.73 11.79 -11.58
C ASP A 85 3.23 11.85 -11.27
N ASN A 86 2.77 13.04 -10.90
CA ASN A 86 1.35 13.40 -10.79
C ASN A 86 0.48 12.33 -10.09
N PRO A 87 0.80 11.93 -8.84
CA PRO A 87 0.08 10.88 -8.14
C PRO A 87 -1.41 11.20 -7.93
N GLN A 88 -1.80 12.48 -7.95
CA GLN A 88 -3.17 12.98 -7.89
C GLN A 88 -4.09 12.53 -9.05
N LEU A 89 -3.52 11.98 -10.12
CA LEU A 89 -4.29 11.42 -11.25
C LEU A 89 -4.80 10.00 -10.96
N SER A 90 -4.35 9.35 -9.89
CA SER A 90 -4.87 8.04 -9.49
C SER A 90 -6.26 8.15 -8.86
N HIS A 91 -7.11 7.16 -9.11
CA HIS A 91 -8.40 7.05 -8.43
C HIS A 91 -8.28 6.67 -6.95
N LEU A 92 -7.15 6.06 -6.55
CA LEU A 92 -6.82 5.79 -5.16
C LEU A 92 -6.26 7.02 -4.43
N TRP A 93 -5.97 8.11 -5.15
CA TRP A 93 -5.53 9.33 -4.51
C TRP A 93 -6.68 9.93 -3.68
N PRO A 94 -6.44 10.25 -2.39
CA PRO A 94 -7.45 10.88 -1.57
C PRO A 94 -7.87 12.22 -2.18
N LYS A 95 -9.18 12.38 -2.37
CA LYS A 95 -9.75 13.67 -2.79
C LYS A 95 -9.94 14.52 -1.53
N ALA A 96 -9.44 15.75 -1.58
CA ALA A 96 -9.63 16.75 -0.53
C ALA A 96 -11.11 17.12 -0.36
#